data_AF-A0A2D4PLB8-F1
#
_entry.id   AF-A0A2D4PLB8-F1
#
_cell.length_a   1.000
_cell.length_b   1.000
_cell.length_c   1.000
_cell.angle_alpha   90.00
_cell.angle_beta   90.00
_cell.angle_gamma   90.00
#
_symmetry.space_group_name_H-M   'P 1'
#
loop_
_entity.id
_entity.type
_entity.pdbx_description
1 polymer ?
#
loop_
_entity_poly.entity_id
_entity_poly.type
_entity_poly.pdbx_seq_one_letter_code
_entity_poly.pdbx_strand_id
1 'polypeptide(L)'
;YMGMSTLYSHPDFPVKGPKEINAELRNNISHTPLKLLTPQKVKRYIEALWKKKRCGQPVTFTDIFGMLIGETLVQNRMDITLSHMKEKINKAQSALPLFTCLHVKPDVSELMFAGQCSHYLGSFNLYLF
;
A
#
# COMPACT_ATOMS: atom_id res chain seq x y z
N TYR A 1 -1.39 2.11 -8.16
CA TYR A 1 -1.42 1.74 -6.73
C TYR A 1 -2.02 2.83 -5.86
N MET A 2 -1.38 4.00 -5.79
CA MET A 2 -1.68 5.11 -4.88
C MET A 2 -3.17 5.42 -4.68
N GLY A 3 -3.90 5.77 -5.75
CA GLY A 3 -5.32 6.15 -5.64
C GLY A 3 -6.25 5.01 -5.24
N MET A 4 -5.98 3.79 -5.73
CA MET A 4 -6.80 2.61 -5.39
C MET A 4 -6.57 2.17 -3.94
N SER A 5 -5.32 2.19 -3.49
CA SER A 5 -4.96 1.89 -2.10
C SER A 5 -5.67 2.84 -1.13
N THR A 6 -5.60 4.16 -1.37
CA THR A 6 -6.30 5.17 -0.54
C THR A 6 -7.82 5.01 -0.54
N LEU A 7 -8.40 4.73 -1.71
CA LEU A 7 -9.85 4.63 -1.87
C LEU A 7 -10.42 3.38 -1.17
N TYR A 8 -9.85 2.21 -1.44
CA TYR A 8 -10.33 0.94 -0.88
C TYR A 8 -9.95 0.73 0.58
N SER A 9 -8.98 1.49 1.10
CA SER A 9 -8.66 1.54 2.54
C SER A 9 -9.55 2.53 3.31
N HIS A 10 -10.43 3.28 2.64
CA HIS A 10 -11.25 4.29 3.31
C HIS A 10 -12.42 3.65 4.08
N PRO A 11 -12.64 3.98 5.37
CA PRO A 11 -13.74 3.40 6.14
C PRO A 11 -15.10 3.68 5.49
N ASP A 12 -15.31 4.93 5.04
CA ASP A 12 -16.58 5.36 4.45
C ASP A 12 -16.77 4.96 2.98
N PHE A 13 -15.78 4.38 2.31
CA PHE A 13 -15.98 3.86 0.95
C PHE A 13 -16.85 2.58 1.00
N PRO A 14 -17.83 2.36 0.10
CA PRO A 14 -18.18 3.16 -1.09
C PRO A 14 -19.25 4.24 -0.89
N VAL A 15 -19.68 4.50 0.35
CA VAL A 15 -20.67 5.55 0.64
C VAL A 15 -20.12 6.93 0.26
N LYS A 16 -18.87 7.23 0.65
CA LYS A 16 -18.12 8.37 0.14
C LYS A 16 -17.45 8.02 -1.19
N GLY A 17 -17.59 8.91 -2.16
CA GLY A 17 -17.00 8.78 -3.47
C GLY A 17 -15.55 9.28 -3.54
N PRO A 18 -14.85 9.03 -4.67
CA PRO A 18 -13.48 9.50 -4.88
C PRO A 18 -13.32 11.01 -4.73
N LYS A 19 -14.33 11.82 -5.06
CA LYS A 19 -14.26 13.28 -4.96
C LYS A 19 -14.08 13.75 -3.51
N GLU A 20 -14.85 13.18 -2.59
CA GLU A 20 -14.83 13.53 -1.17
C GLU A 20 -13.54 13.01 -0.52
N ILE A 21 -13.20 11.75 -0.79
CA ILE A 21 -11.97 11.12 -0.28
C ILE A 21 -10.72 11.86 -0.80
N ASN A 22 -10.71 12.29 -2.06
CA ASN A 22 -9.61 13.08 -2.60
C ASN A 22 -9.52 14.48 -1.99
N ALA A 23 -10.65 15.09 -1.62
CA ALA A 23 -10.65 16.39 -0.94
C ALA A 23 -10.03 16.26 0.46
N GLU A 24 -10.41 15.23 1.22
CA GLU A 24 -9.78 14.90 2.52
C GLU A 24 -8.28 14.61 2.35
N LEU A 25 -7.91 13.81 1.34
CA LEU A 25 -6.52 13.49 1.04
C LEU A 25 -5.71 14.75 0.70
N ARG A 26 -6.23 15.65 -0.14
CA ARG A 26 -5.54 16.91 -0.50
C ARG A 26 -5.23 17.78 0.71
N ASN A 27 -6.09 17.79 1.73
CA ASN A 27 -5.82 18.49 2.97
C ASN A 27 -4.64 17.84 3.73
N ASN A 28 -4.53 16.50 3.69
CA ASN A 28 -3.48 15.74 4.37
C ASN A 28 -2.11 15.75 3.65
N ILE A 29 -2.06 15.85 2.31
CA ILE A 29 -0.81 15.86 1.52
C ILE A 29 -0.22 17.28 1.34
N SER A 30 -0.79 18.30 2.00
CA SER A 30 -0.26 19.67 1.94
C SER A 30 1.15 19.82 2.55
N HIS A 31 1.67 18.76 3.20
CA HIS A 31 3.02 18.68 3.75
C HIS A 31 3.91 17.72 2.93
N THR A 32 5.18 18.10 2.75
CA THR A 32 6.19 17.25 2.12
C THR A 32 6.28 15.89 2.84
N PRO A 33 6.33 14.74 2.13
CA PRO A 33 6.40 13.41 2.74
C PRO A 33 7.50 13.26 3.81
N LEU A 34 8.64 13.95 3.61
CA LEU A 34 9.75 13.96 4.56
C LEU A 34 9.41 14.60 5.91
N LYS A 35 8.47 15.56 5.95
CA LYS A 35 7.98 16.16 7.20
C LYS A 35 7.13 15.20 8.03
N LEU A 36 6.65 14.11 7.43
CA LEU A 36 5.87 13.07 8.13
C LEU A 36 6.77 12.07 8.86
N LEU A 37 8.08 12.09 8.63
CA LEU A 37 9.07 11.24 9.30
C LEU A 37 9.46 11.79 10.68
N THR A 38 8.50 11.85 11.60
CA THR A 38 8.82 12.21 12.99
C THR A 38 9.68 11.12 13.63
N PRO A 39 10.54 11.43 14.63
CA PRO A 39 11.38 10.44 15.29
C PRO A 39 10.61 9.22 15.83
N GLN A 40 9.38 9.44 16.32
CA GLN A 40 8.49 8.37 16.76
C GLN A 40 8.07 7.43 15.61
N LYS A 41 7.70 7.98 14.45
CA LYS A 41 7.32 7.19 13.27
C LYS A 41 8.50 6.43 12.69
N VAL A 42 9.68 7.06 12.63
CA VAL A 42 10.93 6.40 12.21
C VAL A 42 11.27 5.22 13.14
N LYS A 43 11.09 5.36 14.46
CA LYS A 43 11.28 4.25 15.39
C LYS A 43 10.35 3.08 15.06
N ARG A 44 9.05 3.34 14.84
CA ARG A 44 8.08 2.30 14.45
C ARG A 44 8.46 1.62 13.13
N TYR A 45 8.98 2.36 12.17
CA TYR A 45 9.46 1.81 10.90
C TYR A 45 10.62 0.85 11.10
N ILE A 46 11.62 1.27 11.90
CA ILE A 46 12.77 0.42 12.20
C ILE A 46 12.29 -0.86 12.89
N GLU A 47 11.38 -0.77 13.86
CA GLU A 47 10.82 -1.95 14.54
C GLU A 47 10.08 -2.90 13.58
N ALA A 48 9.29 -2.35 12.65
CA ALA A 48 8.58 -3.14 11.63
C ALA A 48 9.56 -3.84 10.67
N LEU A 49 10.57 -3.12 10.17
CA LEU A 49 11.61 -3.70 9.31
C LEU A 49 12.44 -4.76 10.04
N TRP A 50 12.76 -4.54 11.30
CA TRP A 50 13.45 -5.52 12.13
C TRP A 50 12.60 -6.76 12.35
N LYS A 51 11.28 -6.61 12.56
CA LYS A 51 10.36 -7.75 12.62
C LYS A 51 10.38 -8.53 11.31
N LYS A 52 10.26 -7.86 10.16
CA LYS A 52 10.34 -8.47 8.82
C LYS A 52 11.64 -9.27 8.65
N LYS A 53 12.78 -8.65 8.98
CA LYS A 53 14.11 -9.27 8.91
C LYS A 53 14.22 -10.51 9.82
N ARG A 54 13.73 -10.43 11.06
CA ARG A 54 13.73 -11.57 12.01
C ARG A 54 12.84 -12.73 11.55
N CYS A 55 11.77 -12.45 10.82
CA CYS A 55 10.92 -13.46 10.19
C CYS A 55 11.53 -14.07 8.92
N GLY A 56 12.80 -13.76 8.59
CA GLY A 56 13.51 -14.33 7.44
C GLY A 56 13.19 -13.66 6.10
N GLN A 57 12.44 -12.56 6.10
CA GLN A 57 12.11 -11.84 4.87
C GLN A 57 13.15 -10.74 4.60
N PRO A 58 13.59 -10.57 3.34
CA PRO A 58 14.56 -9.52 3.00
C PRO A 58 13.94 -8.14 3.18
N VAL A 59 14.72 -7.23 3.74
CA VAL A 59 14.40 -5.79 3.80
C VAL A 59 15.09 -5.11 2.62
N THR A 60 14.32 -4.36 1.84
CA THR A 60 14.75 -3.70 0.61
C THR A 60 14.39 -2.22 0.65
N PHE A 61 14.90 -1.44 -0.31
CA PHE A 61 14.52 -0.03 -0.46
C PHE A 61 13.00 0.13 -0.66
N THR A 62 12.36 -0.81 -1.36
CA THR A 62 10.91 -0.81 -1.61
C THR A 62 10.12 -0.82 -0.30
N ASP A 63 10.62 -1.47 0.75
CA ASP A 63 9.96 -1.50 2.07
C ASP A 63 9.97 -0.11 2.73
N ILE A 64 11.10 0.59 2.67
CA ILE A 64 11.23 1.94 3.24
C ILE A 64 10.38 2.94 2.45
N PHE A 65 10.46 2.87 1.12
CA PHE A 65 9.69 3.73 0.24
C PHE A 65 8.19 3.49 0.39
N GLY A 66 7.78 2.22 0.47
CA GLY A 66 6.40 1.84 0.74
C GLY A 66 5.88 2.48 2.03
N MET A 67 6.61 2.38 3.14
CA MET A 67 6.22 3.00 4.40
C MET A 67 6.06 4.53 4.28
N LEU A 68 7.01 5.23 3.65
CA LEU A 68 6.93 6.69 3.43
C LEU A 68 5.66 7.09 2.66
N ILE A 69 5.35 6.32 1.61
CA ILE A 69 4.17 6.55 0.77
C ILE A 69 2.89 6.25 1.56
N GLY A 70 2.87 5.17 2.34
CA GLY A 70 1.75 4.83 3.21
C GLY A 70 1.44 5.91 4.25
N GLU A 71 2.44 6.45 4.94
CA GLU A 71 2.25 7.58 5.87
C GLU A 71 1.77 8.86 5.17
N THR A 72 1.97 9.01 3.87
CA THR A 72 1.48 10.20 3.16
C THR A 72 0.00 10.05 2.79
N LEU A 73 -0.43 8.84 2.44
CA LEU A 73 -1.73 8.61 1.80
C LEU A 73 -2.77 7.94 2.69
N VAL A 74 -2.29 7.17 3.66
CA VAL A 74 -3.08 6.27 4.49
C VAL A 74 -2.71 6.48 5.96
N GLN A 75 -2.56 7.75 6.34
CA GLN A 75 -2.29 8.17 7.72
C GLN A 75 -3.24 7.45 8.68
N ASN A 76 -2.68 6.89 9.74
CA ASN A 76 -3.38 6.14 10.79
C ASN A 76 -4.10 4.86 10.33
N ARG A 77 -3.81 4.33 9.12
CA ARG A 77 -4.37 3.04 8.66
C ARG A 77 -3.33 2.16 7.95
N MET A 78 -2.10 2.19 8.46
CA MET A 78 -0.95 1.41 7.96
C MET A 78 -1.06 -0.10 8.25
N ASP A 79 -2.04 -0.50 9.04
CA ASP A 79 -2.41 -1.88 9.36
C ASP A 79 -3.38 -2.49 8.34
N ILE A 80 -3.96 -1.69 7.44
CA ILE A 80 -4.84 -2.17 6.38
C ILE A 80 -4.04 -3.00 5.37
N THR A 81 -4.45 -4.25 5.21
CA THR A 81 -3.91 -5.18 4.21
C THR A 81 -4.82 -5.29 2.99
N LEU A 82 -4.31 -5.87 1.89
CA LEU A 82 -5.14 -6.20 0.73
C LEU A 82 -6.36 -7.03 1.12
N SER A 83 -6.23 -7.98 2.05
CA SER A 83 -7.35 -8.83 2.50
C SER A 83 -8.54 -8.01 3.03
N HIS A 84 -8.30 -6.88 3.70
CA HIS A 84 -9.36 -6.01 4.22
C HIS A 84 -10.18 -5.38 3.08
N MET A 85 -9.58 -5.16 1.91
CA MET A 85 -10.31 -4.60 0.76
C MET A 85 -11.41 -5.53 0.25
N LYS A 86 -11.41 -6.83 0.61
CA LYS A 86 -12.52 -7.75 0.31
C LYS A 86 -13.84 -7.27 0.89
N GLU A 87 -13.81 -6.60 2.04
CA GLU A 87 -15.00 -6.07 2.68
C GLU A 87 -15.70 -5.00 1.82
N LYS A 88 -14.95 -4.35 0.93
CA LYS A 88 -15.46 -3.29 0.03
C LYS A 88 -16.10 -3.83 -1.24
N ILE A 89 -16.02 -5.14 -1.49
CA ILE A 89 -16.55 -5.79 -2.69
C ILE A 89 -17.41 -7.03 -2.40
N ASN A 90 -17.54 -7.43 -1.13
CA ASN A 90 -18.23 -8.66 -0.71
C ASN A 90 -19.71 -8.75 -1.13
N LYS A 91 -20.34 -7.63 -1.46
CA LYS A 91 -21.72 -7.52 -1.94
C LYS A 91 -21.79 -6.91 -3.34
N ALA A 92 -20.68 -6.97 -4.09
CA ALA A 92 -20.52 -6.30 -5.40
C ALA A 92 -20.84 -4.78 -5.37
N GLN A 93 -20.67 -4.15 -4.20
CA GLN A 93 -20.93 -2.73 -3.98
C GLN A 93 -19.86 -1.80 -4.57
N SER A 94 -18.72 -2.37 -4.98
CA SER A 94 -17.63 -1.67 -5.66
C SER A 94 -16.98 -2.61 -6.68
N ALA A 95 -16.25 -2.03 -7.63
CA ALA A 95 -15.45 -2.81 -8.58
C ALA A 95 -14.34 -3.61 -7.87
N LEU A 96 -13.91 -4.73 -8.46
CA LEU A 96 -12.78 -5.50 -7.96
C LEU A 96 -11.47 -4.74 -8.24
N PRO A 97 -10.68 -4.35 -7.21
CA PRO A 97 -9.39 -3.72 -7.46
C PRO A 97 -8.37 -4.76 -7.96
N LEU A 98 -7.71 -4.44 -9.08
CA LEU A 98 -6.64 -5.26 -9.66
C LEU A 98 -5.29 -4.57 -9.48
N PHE A 99 -4.32 -5.32 -8.95
CA PHE A 99 -2.95 -4.85 -8.71
C PHE A 99 -1.97 -5.74 -9.48
N THR A 100 -0.98 -5.16 -10.17
CA THR A 100 -0.04 -5.91 -11.01
C THR A 100 1.40 -5.47 -10.78
N CYS A 101 2.27 -6.38 -10.37
CA CYS A 101 3.72 -6.16 -10.33
C CYS A 101 4.43 -6.99 -11.40
N LEU A 102 5.69 -6.67 -11.68
CA LEU A 102 6.52 -7.44 -12.59
C LEU A 102 7.56 -8.22 -11.79
N HIS A 103 7.68 -9.51 -12.09
CA HIS A 103 8.76 -10.34 -11.57
C HIS A 103 9.91 -10.36 -12.59
N VAL A 104 11.01 -9.71 -12.23
CA VAL A 104 12.22 -9.64 -13.05
C VAL A 104 13.23 -10.65 -12.53
N LYS A 105 13.68 -11.55 -13.42
CA LYS A 105 14.81 -12.44 -13.13
C LYS A 105 16.13 -11.71 -13.37
N PRO A 106 17.17 -11.95 -12.57
CA PRO A 106 18.43 -11.22 -12.66
C PRO A 106 19.14 -11.38 -14.01
N ASP A 107 18.95 -12.51 -14.69
CA ASP A 107 19.67 -12.85 -15.94
C ASP A 107 18.90 -12.46 -17.22
N VAL A 108 17.89 -11.61 -17.11
CA VAL A 108 17.07 -11.21 -18.26
C VAL A 108 17.12 -9.71 -18.40
N SER A 109 17.85 -9.21 -19.41
CA SER A 109 18.12 -7.79 -19.61
C SER A 109 16.93 -6.99 -20.16
N GLU A 110 15.79 -7.63 -20.41
CA GLU A 110 14.64 -7.04 -21.09
C GLU A 110 13.36 -7.16 -20.26
N LEU A 111 12.75 -6.00 -19.99
CA LEU A 111 11.46 -5.87 -19.30
C LEU A 111 10.34 -6.68 -19.99
N MET A 112 10.49 -6.94 -21.29
CA MET A 112 9.57 -7.74 -22.12
C MET A 112 9.47 -9.21 -21.67
N PHE A 113 10.49 -9.72 -20.98
CA PHE A 113 10.53 -11.10 -20.47
C PHE A 113 10.27 -11.19 -18.96
N ALA A 114 9.98 -10.06 -18.31
CA ALA A 114 9.51 -10.07 -16.93
C ALA A 114 8.10 -10.68 -16.87
N GLY A 115 7.90 -11.63 -15.95
CA GLY A 115 6.59 -12.24 -15.75
C GLY A 115 5.63 -11.24 -15.10
N GLN A 116 4.42 -11.09 -15.65
CA GLN A 116 3.38 -10.30 -15.01
C GLN A 116 2.80 -11.07 -13.81
N CYS A 117 2.91 -10.49 -12.62
CA CYS A 117 2.27 -11.00 -11.41
C CYS A 117 1.00 -10.19 -11.14
N SER A 118 -0.14 -10.74 -11.53
CA SER A 118 -1.46 -10.21 -11.20
C SER A 118 -1.86 -10.70 -9.81
N HIS A 119 -2.07 -9.77 -8.88
CA HIS A 119 -2.51 -10.08 -7.52
C HIS A 119 -4.01 -9.87 -7.40
N TYR A 120 -4.73 -10.99 -7.22
CA TYR A 120 -6.12 -11.00 -6.77
C TYR A 120 -6.13 -10.97 -5.24
N LEU A 121 -7.19 -10.42 -4.64
CA LEU A 121 -7.34 -10.29 -3.18
C LEU A 121 -7.25 -11.63 -2.40
N GLY A 122 -7.19 -12.77 -3.09
CA GLY A 122 -6.96 -14.09 -2.50
C GLY A 122 -5.48 -14.43 -2.37
N SER A 123 -5.04 -14.62 -1.12
CA SER A 123 -3.80 -15.30 -0.74
C SER A 123 -2.52 -14.50 -0.96
N PHE A 124 -2.19 -13.64 0.01
CA PHE A 124 -0.87 -13.36 0.60
C PHE A 124 -1.01 -12.05 1.39
N ASN A 125 -0.48 -12.00 2.62
CA ASN A 125 -0.35 -10.76 3.39
C ASN A 125 0.75 -9.90 2.74
N LEU A 126 0.49 -9.38 1.55
CA LEU A 126 1.14 -8.17 1.12
C LEU A 126 0.50 -7.09 1.99
N TYR A 127 1.27 -6.60 2.97
CA TYR A 127 0.99 -5.30 3.54
C TYR A 127 0.75 -4.37 2.35
N LEU A 128 -0.30 -3.54 2.41
CA LEU A 128 -0.22 -2.34 1.58
C LEU A 128 1.09 -1.72 2.01
N PHE A 129 2.06 -1.70 1.10
CA PHE A 129 3.44 -1.26 1.27
C PHE A 129 4.44 -2.35 1.69
#